data_AF-A0A1B9LYT4-F1
#
_entry.id   AF-A0A1B9LYT4-F1
#
_cell.length_a   1.000
_cell.length_b   1.000
_cell.length_c   1.000
_cell.angle_alpha   90.00
_cell.angle_beta   90.00
_cell.angle_gamma   90.00
#
_symmetry.space_group_name_H-M   'P 1'
#
loop_
_entity.id
_entity.type
_entity.pdbx_description
1 polymer ?
#
loop_
_entity_poly.entity_id
_entity_poly.type
_entity_poly.pdbx_seq_one_letter_code
_entity_poly.pdbx_strand_id
1 'polypeptide(L)'
;MLNSTLNRTLNLTLFKGNVIKKTAVLTVVTSLFLVGCGSDQNYKREVEGNEDYLKSPTLKPLIIPEGVSVPAESGDFYVVKTEVKGELGKKLDIRPPILPIPTIQDAFAIYNNGSVTFNVPLSNNVWDRIPNSLNKKNIFIASRDNNSIKTNKAFMVRADENRAVEATYSMTRNLVGDTETITISITSLTRGTEDLISQPIEVQRYVVSLFNDIMDDVAPDSVRVVPRKAQDKEAEKENTEDKKTATHVSGANQE
;
A
#
# COMPACT_ATOMS: atom_id res chain seq x y z
N MET A 1 -76.80 29.00 20.13
CA MET A 1 -75.40 29.12 19.64
C MET A 1 -74.59 28.00 20.29
N LEU A 2 -74.21 27.02 19.45
CA LEU A 2 -73.10 26.05 19.46
C LEU A 2 -72.33 25.87 20.80
N ASN A 3 -72.33 24.71 21.49
CA ASN A 3 -71.88 23.34 21.13
C ASN A 3 -70.44 23.23 20.59
N SER A 4 -69.45 22.96 21.46
CA SER A 4 -68.45 21.87 21.33
C SER A 4 -67.20 22.13 22.21
N THR A 5 -67.12 21.46 23.35
CA THR A 5 -65.90 21.31 24.16
C THR A 5 -65.78 19.86 24.56
N LEU A 6 -65.25 19.01 23.67
CA LEU A 6 -64.60 17.74 24.00
C LEU A 6 -64.17 17.09 22.68
N ASN A 7 -62.88 17.12 22.36
CA ASN A 7 -62.16 16.12 21.54
C ASN A 7 -60.75 16.64 21.24
N ARG A 8 -59.84 16.51 22.22
CA ARG A 8 -58.40 16.57 21.94
C ARG A 8 -57.57 15.82 22.99
N THR A 9 -58.02 14.63 23.32
CA THR A 9 -57.21 13.58 23.95
C THR A 9 -57.58 12.29 23.21
N LEU A 10 -56.63 11.37 23.05
CA LEU A 10 -56.65 10.20 22.13
C LEU A 10 -56.04 10.46 20.75
N ASN A 11 -54.71 10.67 20.72
CA ASN A 11 -53.84 10.12 19.65
C ASN A 11 -52.37 10.38 20.00
N LEU A 12 -51.84 9.70 21.01
CA LEU A 12 -50.40 9.74 21.32
C LEU A 12 -49.87 8.43 21.90
N THR A 13 -50.54 7.32 21.61
CA THR A 13 -50.14 5.98 22.08
C THR A 13 -50.34 4.93 20.98
N LEU A 14 -49.81 5.17 19.78
CA LEU A 14 -49.81 4.12 18.74
C LEU A 14 -48.69 4.25 17.69
N PHE A 15 -47.53 4.81 18.07
CA PHE A 15 -46.34 4.80 17.19
C PHE A 15 -45.05 4.34 17.88
N LYS A 16 -45.12 3.76 19.09
CA LYS A 16 -43.94 3.36 19.87
C LYS A 16 -43.51 1.89 19.67
N GLY A 17 -44.27 1.07 18.93
CA GLY A 17 -44.01 -0.37 18.78
C GLY A 17 -43.14 -0.79 17.59
N ASN A 18 -43.22 -0.07 16.47
CA ASN A 18 -42.52 -0.47 15.22
C ASN A 18 -41.19 0.26 14.98
N VAL A 19 -41.01 1.45 15.55
CA VAL A 19 -39.75 2.21 15.40
C VAL A 19 -38.63 1.54 16.21
N ILE A 20 -38.92 1.10 17.44
CA ILE A 20 -37.94 0.46 18.34
C ILE A 20 -37.45 -0.89 17.78
N LYS A 21 -38.33 -1.66 17.11
CA LYS A 21 -37.96 -2.95 16.50
C LYS A 21 -37.03 -2.80 15.29
N LYS A 22 -37.21 -1.75 14.48
CA LYS A 22 -36.38 -1.50 13.29
C LYS A 22 -34.99 -0.98 13.63
N THR A 23 -34.86 -0.14 14.67
CA THR A 23 -33.53 0.33 15.13
C THR A 23 -32.70 -0.79 15.75
N ALA A 24 -33.32 -1.71 16.51
CA ALA A 24 -32.59 -2.81 17.14
C ALA A 24 -32.02 -3.81 16.11
N VAL A 25 -32.77 -4.11 15.04
CA VAL A 25 -32.29 -5.00 13.96
C VAL A 25 -31.15 -4.35 13.19
N LEU A 26 -31.25 -3.04 12.91
CA LEU A 26 -30.20 -2.33 12.19
C LEU A 26 -28.89 -2.26 13.00
N THR A 27 -28.95 -2.00 14.31
CA THR A 27 -27.75 -1.97 15.15
C THR A 27 -27.06 -3.32 15.32
N VAL A 28 -27.83 -4.43 15.34
CA VAL A 28 -27.27 -5.79 15.41
C VAL A 28 -26.63 -6.20 14.08
N VAL A 29 -27.22 -5.81 12.95
CA VAL A 29 -26.62 -6.08 11.63
C VAL A 29 -25.32 -5.27 11.46
N THR A 30 -25.30 -3.98 11.86
CA THR A 30 -24.07 -3.18 11.80
C THR A 30 -22.97 -3.69 12.74
N SER A 31 -23.32 -4.25 13.92
CA SER A 31 -22.32 -4.81 14.83
C SER A 31 -21.76 -6.15 14.36
N LEU A 32 -22.53 -6.98 13.64
CA LEU A 32 -22.02 -8.20 13.02
C LEU A 32 -21.04 -7.92 11.85
N PHE A 33 -21.25 -6.85 11.08
CA PHE A 33 -20.34 -6.47 9.99
C PHE A 33 -19.01 -5.84 10.48
N LEU A 34 -18.95 -5.33 11.71
CA LEU A 34 -17.72 -4.72 12.25
C LEU A 34 -16.62 -5.75 12.62
N VAL A 35 -16.98 -7.02 12.85
CA VAL A 35 -16.02 -8.05 13.31
C VAL A 35 -15.27 -8.71 12.14
N GLY A 36 -15.71 -8.52 10.89
CA GLY A 36 -15.17 -9.21 9.72
C GLY A 36 -13.87 -8.67 9.14
N CYS A 37 -13.42 -7.47 9.53
CA CYS A 37 -12.18 -6.85 9.00
C CYS A 37 -11.12 -6.58 10.07
N GLY A 38 -11.35 -7.00 11.32
CA GLY A 38 -10.38 -6.90 12.43
C GLY A 38 -9.28 -7.96 12.36
N SER A 39 -8.82 -8.32 11.17
CA SER A 39 -7.69 -9.23 11.01
C SER A 39 -6.40 -8.45 11.33
N ASP A 40 -5.58 -9.00 12.21
CA ASP A 40 -4.23 -8.50 12.45
C ASP A 40 -3.46 -8.48 11.12
N GLN A 41 -3.06 -7.30 10.63
CA GLN A 41 -2.37 -7.16 9.35
C GLN A 41 -0.92 -7.65 9.39
N ASN A 42 -0.40 -8.05 10.56
CA ASN A 42 0.99 -8.52 10.71
C ASN A 42 1.30 -9.69 9.77
N TYR A 43 0.36 -10.59 9.46
CA TYR A 43 0.61 -11.70 8.53
C TYR A 43 1.08 -11.25 7.13
N LYS A 44 0.80 -10.01 6.72
CA LYS A 44 1.25 -9.43 5.44
C LYS A 44 2.74 -9.02 5.47
N ARG A 45 3.35 -9.01 6.66
CA ARG A 45 4.72 -8.56 6.93
C ARG A 45 5.60 -9.67 7.49
N GLU A 46 5.02 -10.75 8.01
CA GLU A 46 5.72 -11.84 8.67
C GLU A 46 6.04 -13.00 7.73
N VAL A 47 7.13 -13.72 8.02
CA VAL A 47 7.38 -15.04 7.42
C VAL A 47 6.32 -16.06 7.86
N GLU A 48 5.99 -16.98 6.96
CA GLU A 48 5.14 -18.13 7.29
C GLU A 48 5.90 -19.17 8.13
N GLY A 49 5.17 -19.90 8.97
CA GLY A 49 5.72 -21.00 9.77
C GLY A 49 6.08 -20.60 11.20
N ASN A 50 6.89 -21.45 11.84
CA ASN A 50 7.33 -21.27 13.22
C ASN A 50 8.75 -20.68 13.29
N GLU A 51 9.14 -20.22 14.48
CA GLU A 51 10.45 -19.63 14.74
C GLU A 51 11.41 -20.61 15.44
N ASP A 52 11.16 -21.92 15.36
CA ASP A 52 11.94 -22.92 16.12
C ASP A 52 13.40 -22.97 15.66
N TYR A 53 13.69 -22.57 14.42
CA TYR A 53 15.05 -22.46 13.91
C TYR A 53 15.91 -21.47 14.73
N LEU A 54 15.31 -20.46 15.37
CA LEU A 54 16.01 -19.50 16.25
C LEU A 54 16.46 -20.13 17.57
N LYS A 55 15.91 -21.29 17.94
CA LYS A 55 16.27 -22.04 19.17
C LYS A 55 17.31 -23.12 18.91
N SER A 56 17.81 -23.24 17.67
CA SER A 56 18.76 -24.27 17.29
C SER A 56 20.06 -24.15 18.09
N PRO A 57 20.65 -25.28 18.54
CA PRO A 57 21.92 -25.25 19.26
C PRO A 57 23.03 -24.72 18.36
N THR A 58 24.01 -24.04 18.96
CA THR A 58 25.19 -23.55 18.24
C THR A 58 26.01 -24.71 17.66
N LEU A 59 26.46 -24.54 16.41
CA LEU A 59 27.35 -25.50 15.74
C LEU A 59 28.66 -25.65 16.52
N LYS A 60 29.10 -26.91 16.69
CA LYS A 60 30.37 -27.26 17.36
C LYS A 60 31.25 -28.02 16.38
N PRO A 61 32.57 -27.74 16.33
CA PRO A 61 33.49 -28.47 15.49
C PRO A 61 33.61 -29.92 15.98
N LEU A 62 33.88 -30.85 15.05
CA LEU A 62 34.20 -32.23 15.37
C LEU A 62 35.58 -32.30 16.04
N ILE A 63 35.66 -32.94 17.20
CA ILE A 63 36.93 -33.19 17.89
C ILE A 63 37.50 -34.51 17.35
N ILE A 64 38.67 -34.45 16.72
CA ILE A 64 39.31 -35.60 16.07
C ILE A 64 40.40 -36.14 17.00
N PRO A 65 40.31 -37.41 17.46
CA PRO A 65 41.35 -38.04 18.27
C PRO A 65 42.64 -38.29 17.47
N GLU A 66 43.76 -38.44 18.18
CA GLU A 66 45.04 -38.78 17.55
C GLU A 66 44.97 -40.12 16.81
N GLY A 67 45.59 -40.18 15.62
CA GLY A 67 45.64 -41.39 14.79
C GLY A 67 44.41 -41.63 13.90
N VAL A 68 43.39 -40.77 13.94
CA VAL A 68 42.19 -40.87 13.09
C VAL A 68 42.24 -39.83 11.96
N SER A 69 42.11 -40.28 10.71
CA SER A 69 41.97 -39.38 9.55
C SER A 69 40.50 -39.16 9.21
N VAL A 70 40.07 -37.90 9.11
CA VAL A 70 38.77 -37.54 8.56
C VAL A 70 38.91 -37.04 7.12
N PRO A 71 37.86 -37.21 6.27
CA PRO A 71 37.82 -36.61 4.95
C PRO A 71 38.00 -35.09 5.01
N ALA A 72 38.56 -34.51 3.95
CA ALA A 72 38.64 -33.06 3.83
C ALA A 72 37.23 -32.44 3.84
N GLU A 73 37.06 -31.32 4.56
CA GLU A 73 35.79 -30.60 4.60
C GLU A 73 35.42 -30.08 3.19
N SER A 74 34.17 -30.32 2.77
CA SER A 74 33.60 -29.67 1.59
C SER A 74 33.03 -28.31 1.98
N GLY A 75 33.25 -27.30 1.13
CA GLY A 75 32.75 -25.94 1.34
C GLY A 75 31.24 -25.78 1.13
N ASP A 76 30.55 -26.77 0.56
CA ASP A 76 29.13 -26.64 0.15
C ASP A 76 28.17 -26.35 1.31
N PHE A 77 28.51 -26.82 2.51
CA PHE A 77 27.73 -26.62 3.74
C PHE A 77 28.41 -25.65 4.72
N TYR A 78 29.45 -24.96 4.28
CA TYR A 78 30.17 -24.01 5.13
C TYR A 78 29.32 -22.76 5.36
N VAL A 79 28.94 -22.52 6.62
CA VAL A 79 28.18 -21.34 7.01
C VAL A 79 29.14 -20.29 7.57
N VAL A 80 29.24 -19.14 6.89
CA VAL A 80 30.02 -18.00 7.38
C VAL A 80 29.33 -17.43 8.62
N LYS A 81 30.02 -17.46 9.75
CA LYS A 81 29.53 -16.82 10.97
C LYS A 81 29.79 -15.32 10.90
N THR A 82 28.76 -14.56 10.57
CA THR A 82 28.78 -13.09 10.63
C THR A 82 27.77 -12.60 11.67
N GLU A 83 28.10 -11.54 12.39
CA GLU A 83 27.12 -10.83 13.20
C GLU A 83 26.17 -10.06 12.27
N VAL A 84 24.95 -10.56 12.14
CA VAL A 84 23.89 -9.87 11.39
C VAL A 84 23.13 -8.99 12.37
N LYS A 85 23.04 -7.69 12.07
CA LYS A 85 22.20 -6.75 12.80
C LYS A 85 20.86 -6.65 12.09
N GLY A 86 19.76 -6.84 12.83
CA GLY A 86 18.40 -6.73 12.30
C GLY A 86 17.42 -7.57 13.10
N GLU A 87 16.14 -7.40 12.75
CA GLU A 87 15.07 -8.24 13.28
C GLU A 87 15.14 -9.66 12.68
N LEU A 88 14.73 -10.65 13.47
CA LEU A 88 14.71 -12.06 13.08
C LEU A 88 13.28 -12.61 13.23
N GLY A 89 12.99 -13.70 12.51
CA GLY A 89 11.69 -14.36 12.59
C GLY A 89 10.54 -13.47 12.12
N LYS A 90 9.43 -13.52 12.83
CA LYS A 90 8.20 -12.76 12.58
C LYS A 90 8.40 -11.25 12.76
N LYS A 91 9.43 -10.80 13.47
CA LYS A 91 9.73 -9.36 13.56
C LYS A 91 10.34 -8.81 12.29
N LEU A 92 10.89 -9.67 11.42
CA LEU A 92 11.44 -9.26 10.13
C LEU A 92 10.31 -8.94 9.16
N ASP A 93 10.26 -7.69 8.69
CA ASP A 93 9.31 -7.25 7.67
C ASP A 93 9.74 -7.76 6.28
N ILE A 94 9.00 -8.72 5.74
CA ILE A 94 9.26 -9.35 4.44
C ILE A 94 8.50 -8.71 3.27
N ARG A 95 7.81 -7.58 3.48
CA ARG A 95 7.14 -6.88 2.38
C ARG A 95 8.15 -6.47 1.30
N PRO A 96 7.77 -6.48 0.01
CA PRO A 96 8.65 -6.10 -1.06
C PRO A 96 9.13 -4.64 -0.87
N PRO A 97 10.43 -4.36 -1.06
CA PRO A 97 10.94 -2.99 -1.15
C PRO A 97 10.23 -2.25 -2.29
N ILE A 98 9.70 -1.07 -1.99
CA ILE A 98 8.98 -0.28 -2.99
C ILE A 98 10.00 0.48 -3.85
N LEU A 99 9.75 0.49 -5.16
CA LEU A 99 10.55 1.22 -6.13
C LEU A 99 9.81 2.47 -6.62
N PRO A 100 10.53 3.56 -6.91
CA PRO A 100 9.94 4.75 -7.50
C PRO A 100 9.55 4.48 -8.95
N ILE A 101 8.31 4.80 -9.32
CA ILE A 101 7.74 4.55 -10.64
C ILE A 101 7.51 5.90 -11.34
N PRO A 102 8.43 6.36 -12.20
CA PRO A 102 8.20 7.57 -12.98
C PRO A 102 7.14 7.30 -14.05
N THR A 103 6.04 8.07 -14.03
CA THR A 103 4.92 7.92 -14.97
C THR A 103 4.98 8.90 -16.15
N ILE A 104 6.02 9.73 -16.20
CA ILE A 104 6.22 10.77 -17.21
C ILE A 104 7.29 10.29 -18.21
N GLN A 105 7.05 10.53 -19.49
CA GLN A 105 8.00 10.20 -20.55
C GLN A 105 9.29 11.00 -20.39
N ASP A 106 10.42 10.36 -20.71
CA ASP A 106 11.78 10.93 -20.61
C ASP A 106 12.15 11.39 -19.19
N ALA A 107 11.47 10.86 -18.18
CA ALA A 107 11.74 11.09 -16.78
C ALA A 107 12.34 9.82 -16.14
N PHE A 108 13.18 10.00 -15.13
CA PHE A 108 13.70 8.88 -14.34
C PHE A 108 13.68 9.22 -12.85
N ALA A 109 13.51 8.19 -12.03
CA ALA A 109 13.51 8.31 -10.58
C ALA A 109 14.42 7.26 -9.96
N ILE A 110 15.21 7.66 -8.97
CA ILE A 110 16.13 6.79 -8.25
C ILE A 110 15.93 7.02 -6.76
N TYR A 111 15.73 5.94 -6.01
CA TYR A 111 15.83 5.98 -4.57
C TYR A 111 17.30 5.77 -4.16
N ASN A 112 17.84 6.66 -3.36
CA ASN A 112 19.16 6.52 -2.76
C ASN A 112 19.18 7.14 -1.37
N ASN A 113 19.70 6.38 -0.40
CA ASN A 113 20.01 6.84 0.95
C ASN A 113 18.91 7.69 1.61
N GLY A 114 17.68 7.18 1.65
CA GLY A 114 16.55 7.86 2.33
C GLY A 114 15.84 8.93 1.51
N SER A 115 16.20 9.12 0.24
CA SER A 115 15.56 10.11 -0.65
C SER A 115 15.25 9.55 -2.03
N VAL A 116 14.21 10.10 -2.67
CA VAL A 116 13.93 9.88 -4.09
C VAL A 116 14.41 11.09 -4.87
N THR A 117 15.32 10.87 -5.82
CA THR A 117 15.71 11.88 -6.81
C THR A 117 14.96 11.60 -8.10
N PHE A 118 14.22 12.58 -8.58
CA PHE A 118 13.40 12.52 -9.77
C PHE A 118 13.82 13.60 -10.76
N ASN A 119 14.24 13.22 -11.97
CA ASN A 119 14.56 14.15 -13.04
C ASN A 119 13.48 14.08 -14.12
N VAL A 120 13.01 15.23 -14.56
CA VAL A 120 11.89 15.35 -15.50
C VAL A 120 12.06 16.59 -16.40
N PRO A 121 11.61 16.55 -17.66
CA PRO A 121 11.60 17.74 -18.51
C PRO A 121 10.72 18.86 -17.94
N LEU A 122 11.22 20.11 -18.00
CA LEU A 122 10.52 21.30 -17.48
C LEU A 122 9.14 21.53 -18.11
N SER A 123 8.95 21.07 -19.35
CA SER A 123 7.68 21.16 -20.07
C SER A 123 6.51 20.47 -19.35
N ASN A 124 6.78 19.48 -18.48
CA ASN A 124 5.75 18.78 -17.71
C ASN A 124 5.25 19.56 -16.49
N ASN A 125 5.96 20.61 -16.09
CA ASN A 125 5.66 21.46 -14.95
C ASN A 125 5.21 20.69 -13.69
N VAL A 126 6.03 19.72 -13.27
CA VAL A 126 5.66 18.80 -12.17
C VAL A 126 5.66 19.51 -10.84
N TRP A 127 6.67 20.36 -10.60
CA TRP A 127 6.81 21.08 -9.33
C TRP A 127 5.57 21.89 -8.93
N ASP A 128 4.94 22.57 -9.89
CA ASP A 128 3.75 23.39 -9.62
C ASP A 128 2.52 22.55 -9.27
N ARG A 129 2.52 21.26 -9.61
CA ARG A 129 1.41 20.32 -9.37
C ARG A 129 1.55 19.56 -8.05
N ILE A 130 2.75 19.44 -7.50
CA ILE A 130 3.01 18.78 -6.21
C ILE A 130 2.08 19.27 -5.09
N PRO A 131 1.90 20.59 -4.85
CA PRO A 131 1.01 21.08 -3.78
C PRO A 131 -0.42 20.54 -3.85
N ASN A 132 -0.97 20.42 -5.06
CA ASN A 132 -2.33 19.91 -5.25
C ASN A 132 -2.40 18.41 -4.94
N SER A 133 -1.37 17.64 -5.31
CA SER A 133 -1.28 16.21 -4.96
C SER A 133 -1.15 16.00 -3.45
N LEU A 134 -0.29 16.78 -2.77
CA LEU A 134 -0.17 16.74 -1.31
C LEU A 134 -1.49 17.04 -0.62
N ASN A 135 -2.22 18.06 -1.09
CA ASN A 135 -3.52 18.43 -0.52
C ASN A 135 -4.57 17.31 -0.69
N LYS A 136 -4.63 16.65 -1.86
CA LYS A 136 -5.50 15.48 -2.08
C LYS A 136 -5.23 14.34 -1.09
N LYS A 137 -3.98 14.20 -0.65
CA LYS A 137 -3.54 13.21 0.34
C LYS A 137 -3.65 13.71 1.79
N ASN A 138 -4.25 14.88 2.02
CA ASN A 138 -4.36 15.54 3.33
C ASN A 138 -2.99 15.84 3.98
N ILE A 139 -1.96 16.09 3.16
CA ILE A 139 -0.63 16.49 3.60
C ILE A 139 -0.51 18.01 3.45
N PHE A 140 -0.60 18.73 4.57
CA PHE A 140 -0.52 20.20 4.57
C PHE A 140 0.91 20.69 4.42
N ILE A 141 1.09 21.80 3.71
CA ILE A 141 2.39 22.47 3.52
C ILE A 141 2.66 23.38 4.72
N ALA A 142 3.84 23.24 5.34
CA ALA A 142 4.31 24.10 6.43
C ALA A 142 4.99 25.36 5.88
N SER A 143 5.85 25.19 4.88
CA SER A 143 6.49 26.30 4.18
C SER A 143 6.81 25.95 2.74
N ARG A 144 6.82 26.95 1.87
CA ARG A 144 7.11 26.82 0.45
C ARG A 144 7.83 28.05 -0.06
N ASP A 145 8.84 27.82 -0.88
CA ASP A 145 9.47 28.82 -1.73
C ASP A 145 9.55 28.30 -3.17
N ASN A 146 10.34 28.97 -4.03
CA ASN A 146 10.48 28.60 -5.43
C ASN A 146 11.18 27.24 -5.64
N ASN A 147 11.97 26.76 -4.67
CA ASN A 147 12.85 25.61 -4.82
C ASN A 147 12.74 24.61 -3.66
N SER A 148 11.87 24.86 -2.67
CA SER A 148 11.69 24.00 -1.50
C SER A 148 10.23 23.98 -1.05
N ILE A 149 9.76 22.80 -0.67
CA ILE A 149 8.48 22.57 0.00
C ILE A 149 8.75 21.73 1.25
N LYS A 150 8.30 22.21 2.40
CA LYS A 150 8.30 21.45 3.66
C LYS A 150 6.86 21.20 4.08
N THR A 151 6.54 19.99 4.47
CA THR A 151 5.19 19.64 4.93
C THR A 151 5.07 19.81 6.44
N ASN A 152 3.83 19.88 6.93
CA ASN A 152 3.53 19.58 8.33
C ASN A 152 3.60 18.06 8.54
N LYS A 153 3.46 17.64 9.80
CA LYS A 153 3.19 16.24 10.12
C LYS A 153 1.86 15.81 9.50
N ALA A 154 1.87 14.65 8.85
CA ALA A 154 0.69 14.02 8.29
C ALA A 154 0.58 12.56 8.74
N PHE A 155 -0.65 12.10 8.97
CA PHE A 155 -0.94 10.71 9.29
C PHE A 155 -1.06 9.88 8.01
N MET A 156 -0.14 8.94 7.85
CA MET A 156 -0.08 8.01 6.73
C MET A 156 -0.67 6.68 7.17
N VAL A 157 -1.77 6.27 6.51
CA VAL A 157 -2.44 4.98 6.77
C VAL A 157 -2.18 4.06 5.59
N ARG A 158 -1.89 2.79 5.86
CA ARG A 158 -1.72 1.76 4.83
C ARG A 158 -2.55 0.53 5.18
N ALA A 159 -3.05 -0.17 4.15
CA ALA A 159 -3.88 -1.36 4.32
C ALA A 159 -3.09 -2.63 4.73
N ASP A 160 -1.76 -2.56 4.69
CA ASP A 160 -0.82 -3.61 5.12
C ASP A 160 -0.22 -3.34 6.51
N GLU A 161 -0.74 -2.35 7.24
CA GLU A 161 -0.28 -1.99 8.57
C GLU A 161 -1.44 -1.77 9.54
N ASN A 162 -1.21 -2.11 10.81
CA ASN A 162 -2.19 -1.95 11.88
C ASN A 162 -2.23 -0.54 12.47
N ARG A 163 -1.15 0.22 12.33
CA ARG A 163 -0.98 1.54 12.97
C ARG A 163 -0.59 2.57 11.94
N ALA A 164 -1.21 3.74 12.03
CA ALA A 164 -0.81 4.89 11.23
C ALA A 164 0.61 5.34 11.62
N VAL A 165 1.30 5.91 10.65
CA VAL A 165 2.62 6.52 10.84
C VAL A 165 2.50 8.03 10.61
N GLU A 166 3.14 8.81 11.47
CA GLU A 166 3.28 10.25 11.28
C GLU A 166 4.55 10.52 10.47
N ALA A 167 4.39 11.23 9.35
CA ALA A 167 5.51 11.59 8.47
C ALA A 167 5.54 13.09 8.21
N THR A 168 6.76 13.63 8.13
CA THR A 168 7.03 14.99 7.65
C THR A 168 8.01 14.90 6.49
N TYR A 169 7.73 15.58 5.39
CA TYR A 169 8.52 15.51 4.17
C TYR A 169 9.19 16.84 3.84
N SER A 170 10.34 16.75 3.18
CA SER A 170 11.04 17.89 2.59
C SER A 170 11.34 17.58 1.13
N MET A 171 10.96 18.50 0.26
CA MET A 171 11.15 18.42 -1.18
C MET A 171 11.96 19.62 -1.66
N THR A 172 12.95 19.38 -2.51
CA THR A 172 13.76 20.44 -3.13
C THR A 172 13.77 20.30 -4.63
N ARG A 173 13.88 21.43 -5.34
CA ARG A 173 13.96 21.52 -6.80
C ARG A 173 15.24 22.23 -7.24
N ASN A 174 15.95 21.61 -8.17
CA ASN A 174 17.07 22.20 -8.89
C ASN A 174 16.79 22.19 -10.40
N LEU A 175 16.96 23.33 -11.07
CA LEU A 175 16.79 23.44 -12.52
C LEU A 175 18.13 23.15 -13.19
N VAL A 176 18.15 22.25 -14.17
CA VAL A 176 19.36 21.86 -14.92
C VAL A 176 19.01 21.81 -16.41
N GLY A 177 19.39 22.86 -17.13
CA GLY A 177 19.03 23.01 -18.54
C GLY A 177 17.50 22.99 -18.73
N ASP A 178 17.03 22.09 -19.60
CA ASP A 178 15.60 21.89 -19.90
C ASP A 178 14.92 20.86 -18.97
N THR A 179 15.59 20.47 -17.87
CA THR A 179 15.04 19.54 -16.87
C THR A 179 14.96 20.17 -15.48
N GLU A 180 14.02 19.70 -14.66
CA GLU A 180 14.03 19.90 -13.22
C GLU A 180 14.38 18.60 -12.50
N THR A 181 15.23 18.69 -11.49
CA THR A 181 15.52 17.61 -10.56
C THR A 181 14.85 17.89 -9.23
N ILE A 182 13.93 17.03 -8.84
CA ILE A 182 13.15 17.11 -7.61
C ILE A 182 13.67 16.03 -6.66
N THR A 183 14.10 16.41 -5.47
CA THR A 183 14.51 15.48 -4.41
C THR A 183 13.46 15.45 -3.33
N ILE A 184 12.95 14.26 -2.99
CA ILE A 184 11.95 14.04 -1.94
C ILE A 184 12.63 13.26 -0.81
N SER A 185 12.49 13.74 0.43
CA SER A 185 13.08 13.14 1.62
C SER A 185 12.10 13.19 2.79
N ILE A 186 12.32 12.35 3.79
CA ILE A 186 11.57 12.37 5.06
C ILE A 186 12.42 13.04 6.13
N THR A 187 11.84 14.03 6.80
CA THR A 187 12.47 14.76 7.91
C THR A 187 12.14 14.12 9.26
N SER A 188 10.95 13.53 9.41
CA SER A 188 10.55 12.78 10.61
C SER A 188 9.63 11.63 10.25
N LEU A 189 9.82 10.46 10.85
CA LEU A 189 8.97 9.29 10.66
C LEU A 189 8.73 8.61 12.00
N THR A 190 7.52 8.65 12.52
CA THR A 190 7.22 8.10 13.85
C THR A 190 5.96 7.25 13.85
N ARG A 191 5.98 6.13 14.59
CA ARG A 191 4.82 5.28 14.84
C ARG A 191 4.50 5.30 16.33
N GLY A 192 3.60 6.21 16.74
CA GLY A 192 3.38 6.49 18.15
C GLY A 192 4.65 7.08 18.78
N THR A 193 5.25 6.37 19.74
CA THR A 193 6.51 6.79 20.39
C THR A 193 7.76 6.25 19.71
N GLU A 194 7.62 5.36 18.73
CA GLU A 194 8.75 4.74 18.02
C GLU A 194 9.24 5.68 16.91
N ASP A 195 10.55 5.94 16.87
CA ASP A 195 11.20 6.65 15.78
C ASP A 195 11.67 5.67 14.71
N LEU A 196 11.07 5.76 13.52
CA LEU A 196 11.33 4.90 12.39
C LEU A 196 12.40 5.47 11.45
N ILE A 197 12.94 6.66 11.71
CA ILE A 197 13.94 7.27 10.81
C ILE A 197 15.23 6.47 10.74
N SER A 198 15.50 5.68 11.79
CA SER A 198 16.65 4.77 11.88
C SER A 198 16.48 3.46 11.09
N GLN A 199 15.28 3.18 10.58
CA GLN A 199 14.95 1.95 9.84
C GLN A 199 14.90 2.24 8.33
N PRO A 200 15.96 1.91 7.55
CA PRO A 200 16.06 2.32 6.15
C PRO A 200 14.90 1.84 5.27
N ILE A 201 14.39 0.64 5.56
CA ILE A 201 13.27 0.06 4.80
C ILE A 201 11.96 0.81 5.02
N GLU A 202 11.70 1.32 6.23
CA GLU A 202 10.52 2.14 6.50
C GLU A 202 10.68 3.51 5.84
N VAL A 203 11.86 4.14 5.93
CA VAL A 203 12.13 5.40 5.24
C VAL A 203 11.92 5.25 3.74
N GLN A 204 12.51 4.22 3.11
CA GLN A 204 12.30 3.91 1.69
C GLN A 204 10.81 3.77 1.37
N ARG A 205 10.11 2.93 2.13
CA ARG A 205 8.69 2.64 1.91
C ARG A 205 7.85 3.91 1.89
N TYR A 206 8.00 4.78 2.89
CA TYR A 206 7.17 5.98 2.99
C TYR A 206 7.56 7.07 1.99
N VAL A 207 8.85 7.27 1.72
CA VAL A 207 9.28 8.31 0.76
C VAL A 207 8.93 7.92 -0.67
N VAL A 208 9.11 6.65 -1.02
CA VAL A 208 8.75 6.13 -2.34
C VAL A 208 7.24 6.03 -2.51
N SER A 209 6.49 5.69 -1.46
CA SER A 209 5.02 5.72 -1.53
C SER A 209 4.49 7.12 -1.81
N LEU A 210 5.03 8.16 -1.13
CA LEU A 210 4.67 9.54 -1.44
C LEU A 210 5.03 9.92 -2.88
N PHE A 211 6.21 9.53 -3.35
CA PHE A 211 6.61 9.78 -4.73
C PHE A 211 5.63 9.14 -5.73
N ASN A 212 5.30 7.86 -5.55
CA ASN A 212 4.38 7.15 -6.44
C ASN A 212 2.96 7.75 -6.39
N ASP A 213 2.50 8.15 -5.21
CA ASP A 213 1.24 8.87 -5.03
C ASP A 213 1.21 10.20 -5.81
N ILE A 214 2.32 10.95 -5.79
CA ILE A 214 2.46 12.17 -6.59
C ILE A 214 2.45 11.81 -8.08
N MET A 215 3.17 10.76 -8.49
CA MET A 215 3.23 10.32 -9.88
C MET A 215 1.87 9.90 -10.44
N ASP A 216 1.01 9.29 -9.63
CA ASP A 216 -0.37 8.98 -10.02
C ASP A 216 -1.18 10.25 -10.34
N ASP A 217 -0.98 11.31 -9.55
CA ASP A 217 -1.64 12.61 -9.72
C ASP A 217 -1.01 13.48 -10.82
N VAL A 218 0.29 13.34 -11.08
CA VAL A 218 1.00 14.12 -12.10
C VAL A 218 1.08 13.42 -13.46
N ALA A 219 0.79 12.13 -13.55
CA ALA A 219 0.74 11.42 -14.82
C ALA A 219 -0.18 12.14 -15.82
N PRO A 220 0.23 12.30 -17.10
CA PRO A 220 -0.67 12.76 -18.15
C PRO A 220 -1.78 11.72 -18.38
N ASP A 221 -2.97 12.16 -18.77
CA ASP A 221 -4.14 11.29 -18.92
C ASP A 221 -3.92 10.16 -19.93
N SER A 222 -3.03 10.35 -20.91
CA SER A 222 -2.63 9.33 -21.88
C SER A 222 -1.97 8.08 -21.26
N VAL A 223 -1.37 8.20 -20.07
CA VAL A 223 -0.74 7.09 -19.33
C VAL A 223 -1.72 6.46 -18.34
N ARG A 224 -2.83 7.15 -18.02
CA ARG A 224 -3.87 6.67 -17.09
C ARG A 224 -4.90 5.76 -17.75
N VAL A 225 -4.99 5.74 -19.08
CA VAL A 225 -6.01 4.99 -19.82
C VAL A 225 -5.37 3.73 -20.41
N VAL A 226 -5.90 2.56 -20.06
CA VAL A 226 -5.55 1.29 -20.72
C VAL A 226 -5.80 1.45 -22.22
N PRO A 227 -4.84 1.13 -23.11
CA PRO A 227 -5.04 1.27 -24.55
C PRO A 227 -6.29 0.53 -25.02
N ARG A 228 -7.22 1.21 -25.72
CA ARG A 228 -8.46 0.63 -26.28
C ARG A 228 -8.26 -0.72 -26.98
N LYS A 229 -7.10 -0.91 -27.63
CA LYS A 229 -6.73 -2.18 -28.29
C LYS A 229 -6.75 -3.42 -27.39
N ALA A 230 -6.70 -3.26 -26.05
CA ALA A 230 -6.86 -4.37 -25.11
C ALA A 230 -8.34 -4.67 -24.80
N GLN A 231 -9.18 -3.63 -24.69
CA GLN A 231 -10.62 -3.77 -24.44
C GLN A 231 -11.36 -4.37 -25.65
N ASP A 232 -10.96 -3.99 -26.86
CA ASP A 232 -11.58 -4.51 -28.08
C ASP A 232 -11.29 -6.02 -28.28
N LYS A 233 -10.15 -6.51 -27.78
CA LYS A 233 -9.76 -7.92 -27.88
C LYS A 233 -10.44 -8.84 -26.87
N GLU A 234 -10.84 -8.31 -25.71
CA GLU A 234 -11.62 -9.07 -24.72
C GLU A 234 -13.09 -9.18 -25.16
N ALA A 235 -13.67 -8.08 -25.68
CA ALA A 235 -15.04 -8.09 -26.22
C ALA A 235 -15.20 -8.97 -27.47
N GLU A 236 -14.15 -9.13 -28.28
CA GLU A 236 -14.16 -10.00 -29.47
C GLU A 236 -14.00 -11.49 -29.10
N LYS A 237 -13.29 -11.80 -28.01
CA LYS A 237 -13.17 -13.18 -27.50
C LYS A 237 -14.47 -13.65 -26.83
N GLU A 238 -15.12 -12.81 -26.04
CA GLU A 238 -16.37 -13.15 -25.34
C GLU A 238 -17.52 -13.42 -26.34
N ASN A 239 -17.60 -12.65 -27.44
CA ASN A 239 -18.58 -12.88 -28.51
C ASN A 239 -18.33 -14.12 -29.38
N THR A 240 -17.13 -14.70 -29.32
CA THR A 240 -16.79 -15.88 -30.14
C THR A 240 -17.05 -17.20 -29.40
N GLU A 241 -17.00 -17.20 -28.07
CA GLU A 241 -17.30 -18.40 -27.26
C GLU A 241 -18.81 -18.66 -27.11
N ASP A 242 -19.65 -17.62 -27.04
CA ASP A 242 -21.11 -17.78 -26.92
C ASP A 242 -21.81 -18.27 -28.21
N LYS A 243 -21.13 -18.25 -29.36
CA LYS A 243 -21.74 -18.63 -30.65
C LYS A 243 -21.51 -20.10 -31.05
N LYS A 244 -20.92 -20.92 -30.18
CA LYS A 244 -20.57 -22.31 -30.49
C LYS A 244 -21.26 -23.36 -29.62
N THR A 245 -22.56 -23.18 -29.34
CA THR A 245 -23.41 -24.29 -28.89
C THR A 245 -24.88 -24.04 -29.25
N ALA A 246 -25.28 -24.50 -30.44
CA ALA A 246 -26.61 -25.04 -30.72
C ALA A 246 -26.74 -25.30 -32.23
N THR A 247 -26.42 -26.51 -32.69
CA THR A 247 -27.16 -27.07 -33.84
C THR A 247 -27.39 -28.54 -33.60
N HIS A 248 -28.66 -28.79 -33.33
CA HIS A 248 -29.40 -30.03 -33.22
C HIS A 248 -29.17 -30.95 -34.42
N VAL A 249 -28.82 -32.21 -34.16
CA VAL A 249 -28.80 -33.30 -35.15
C VAL A 249 -30.23 -33.77 -35.36
N SER A 250 -30.73 -33.64 -36.59
CA SER A 250 -31.90 -34.36 -37.12
C SER A 250 -31.63 -34.64 -38.60
N GLY A 251 -31.58 -35.92 -38.97
CA GLY A 251 -31.04 -36.39 -40.24
C GLY A 251 -32.02 -36.54 -41.39
N ALA A 252 -31.51 -37.08 -42.50
CA ALA A 252 -32.18 -38.03 -43.41
C ALA A 252 -31.19 -38.50 -44.49
N ASN A 253 -31.33 -39.78 -44.85
CA ASN A 253 -30.60 -40.55 -45.85
C ASN A 253 -30.88 -40.16 -47.31
N GLN A 254 -30.09 -40.80 -48.20
CA GLN A 254 -30.15 -41.02 -49.66
C GLN A 254 -29.03 -40.23 -50.36
N GLU A 255 -28.01 -40.87 -50.95
CA GLU A 255 -27.97 -42.11 -51.76
C GLU A 255 -26.72 -42.96 -51.46
#